data_AF-A0A962KIG2-F1
#
_entry.id   AF-A0A962KIG2-F1
#
_cell.length_a   1.000
_cell.length_b   1.000
_cell.length_c   1.000
_cell.angle_alpha   90.00
_cell.angle_beta   90.00
_cell.angle_gamma   90.00
#
_symmetry.space_group_name_H-M   'P 1'
#
loop_
_entity.id
_entity.type
_entity.pdbx_description
1 polymer ?
#
loop_
_entity_poly.entity_id
_entity_poly.type
_entity_poly.pdbx_seq_one_letter_code
_entity_poly.pdbx_strand_id
1 'polypeptide(L)'
;MGGAQKVNRQHSRGRLDVRERIRQLYDAGTFSEYGQLAGASHPGGEPPLAGDGVVGGIGQIDGRPVVVVAEDATVKGGSIGHVNAAKRARLVRLALEQRLPLVLLLDGAGERSSNQAERYPNSPGDLQLLADLQGQVPIIALVLGVSAGHGALCALFADLIIMAEDAAMFSAGPPLVKAALGREVTAQELGSAHLHASASGVAHNTGTSEQDCFAMARHFLSLLPQHARATVPLTREQPNAAMRRLDALLDIIPTRTDQAYDMREVLAALVDADTLLETQPGYGRTVITAFARIGGTPCLVLANQPAVLAGAITREAAEKATH
;
A
#
# COMPACT_ATOMS: atom_id res chain seq x y z
N MET A 1 13.98 -5.87 -15.85
CA MET A 1 14.55 -4.53 -16.10
C MET A 1 14.56 -4.22 -17.58
N GLY A 2 14.21 -2.98 -17.93
CA GLY A 2 14.05 -2.50 -19.31
C GLY A 2 15.31 -1.94 -19.98
N GLY A 3 16.49 -2.23 -19.44
CA GLY A 3 17.78 -1.72 -19.93
C GLY A 3 18.25 -0.44 -19.24
N ALA A 4 19.57 -0.19 -19.29
CA ALA A 4 20.23 0.88 -18.54
C ALA A 4 19.64 2.28 -18.78
N GLN A 5 19.27 2.61 -20.02
CA GLN A 5 18.69 3.92 -20.35
C GLN A 5 17.37 4.17 -19.61
N LYS A 6 16.49 3.16 -19.52
CA LYS A 6 15.18 3.30 -18.84
C LYS A 6 15.33 3.32 -17.33
N VAL A 7 16.26 2.54 -16.79
CA VAL A 7 16.64 2.57 -15.37
C VAL A 7 17.19 3.96 -15.00
N ASN A 8 18.13 4.49 -15.76
CA ASN A 8 18.68 5.84 -15.53
C ASN A 8 17.60 6.93 -15.62
N ARG A 9 16.60 6.78 -16.50
CA ARG A 9 15.45 7.69 -16.57
C ARG A 9 14.53 7.59 -15.34
N GLN A 10 14.38 6.40 -14.75
CA GLN A 10 13.68 6.22 -13.48
C GLN A 10 14.44 6.94 -12.37
N HIS A 11 15.76 6.70 -12.26
CA HIS A 11 16.63 7.32 -11.27
C HIS A 11 16.72 8.84 -11.40
N SER A 12 16.74 9.38 -12.62
CA SER A 12 16.77 10.82 -12.85
C SER A 12 15.52 11.55 -12.37
N ARG A 13 14.45 10.81 -12.04
CA ARG A 13 13.22 11.33 -11.43
C ARG A 13 13.20 11.19 -9.91
N GLY A 14 14.31 10.73 -9.31
CA GLY A 14 14.41 10.46 -7.88
C GLY A 14 13.69 9.18 -7.43
N ARG A 15 13.25 8.33 -8.37
CA ARG A 15 12.53 7.07 -8.07
C ARG A 15 13.46 5.88 -8.09
N LEU A 16 13.18 4.91 -7.24
CA LEU A 16 13.90 3.64 -7.23
C LEU A 16 13.44 2.75 -8.39
N ASP A 17 14.32 1.85 -8.83
CA ASP A 17 13.92 0.73 -9.66
C ASP A 17 13.30 -0.40 -8.83
N VAL A 18 12.55 -1.30 -9.47
CA VAL A 18 11.81 -2.36 -8.76
C VAL A 18 12.70 -3.27 -7.89
N ARG A 19 13.96 -3.50 -8.28
CA ARG A 19 14.88 -4.37 -7.56
C ARG A 19 15.51 -3.63 -6.37
N GLU A 20 15.75 -2.34 -6.52
CA GLU A 20 16.10 -1.44 -5.40
C GLU A 20 14.99 -1.40 -4.35
N ARG A 21 13.73 -1.24 -4.78
CA ARG A 21 12.55 -1.25 -3.89
C ARG A 21 12.49 -2.54 -3.07
N ILE A 22 12.61 -3.69 -3.73
CA ILE A 22 12.63 -5.00 -3.06
C ILE A 22 13.80 -5.09 -2.07
N ARG A 23 15.01 -4.65 -2.44
CA ARG A 23 16.17 -4.66 -1.52
C ARG A 23 15.99 -3.79 -0.30
N GLN A 24 15.27 -2.68 -0.40
CA GLN A 24 15.01 -1.79 0.75
C GLN A 24 13.85 -2.28 1.61
N LEU A 25 12.83 -2.90 0.99
CA LEU A 25 11.66 -3.41 1.68
C LEU A 25 11.94 -4.70 2.47
N TYR A 26 12.83 -5.56 2.00
CA TYR A 26 13.12 -6.85 2.61
C TYR A 26 14.44 -6.86 3.38
N ASP A 27 14.55 -7.78 4.33
CA ASP A 27 15.77 -8.06 5.07
C ASP A 27 16.84 -8.60 4.12
N ALA A 28 18.08 -8.15 4.31
CA ALA A 28 19.18 -8.43 3.40
C ALA A 28 19.41 -9.93 3.21
N GLY A 29 19.48 -10.37 1.95
CA GLY A 29 19.77 -11.76 1.59
C GLY A 29 18.60 -12.75 1.73
N THR A 30 17.39 -12.29 2.08
CA THR A 30 16.25 -13.17 2.32
C THR A 30 15.32 -13.37 1.11
N PHE A 31 15.40 -12.47 0.13
CA PHE A 31 14.46 -12.47 -1.01
C PHE A 31 14.77 -13.57 -2.03
N SER A 32 13.80 -14.44 -2.25
CA SER A 32 13.79 -15.49 -3.28
C SER A 32 12.79 -15.12 -4.39
N GLU A 33 13.30 -14.71 -5.54
CA GLU A 33 12.50 -14.35 -6.71
C GLU A 33 11.94 -15.60 -7.41
N TYR A 34 10.68 -15.54 -7.85
CA TYR A 34 10.04 -16.58 -8.67
C TYR A 34 9.79 -16.09 -10.09
N GLY A 35 9.98 -16.98 -11.08
CA GLY A 35 9.71 -16.68 -12.48
C GLY A 35 10.56 -15.54 -13.05
N GLN A 36 11.86 -15.49 -12.70
CA GLN A 36 12.78 -14.46 -13.19
C GLN A 36 12.95 -14.51 -14.73
N LEU A 37 12.92 -15.71 -15.30
CA LEU A 37 13.03 -15.96 -16.75
C LEU A 37 11.68 -16.17 -17.42
N ALA A 38 10.57 -15.99 -16.71
CA ALA A 38 9.24 -16.14 -17.28
C ALA A 38 9.05 -15.06 -18.37
N GLY A 39 8.76 -15.48 -19.59
CA GLY A 39 8.52 -14.60 -20.72
C GLY A 39 7.98 -15.41 -21.90
N ALA A 40 7.29 -14.72 -22.81
CA ALA A 40 6.81 -15.30 -24.05
C ALA A 40 7.20 -14.39 -25.21
N SER A 41 7.31 -14.96 -26.41
CA SER A 41 7.51 -14.17 -27.63
C SER A 41 6.28 -13.30 -27.88
N HIS A 42 6.48 -12.01 -28.16
CA HIS A 42 5.38 -11.11 -28.44
C HIS A 42 4.91 -11.21 -29.90
N PRO A 43 3.67 -10.80 -30.19
CA PRO A 43 3.20 -10.61 -31.56
C PRO A 43 4.16 -9.70 -32.32
N GLY A 44 4.53 -10.05 -33.55
CA GLY A 44 5.48 -9.29 -34.36
C GLY A 44 6.94 -9.71 -34.21
N GLY A 45 7.25 -10.77 -33.46
CA GLY A 45 8.58 -11.38 -33.42
C GLY A 45 9.56 -10.70 -32.46
N GLU A 46 9.08 -9.82 -31.56
CA GLU A 46 9.94 -9.25 -30.53
C GLU A 46 10.43 -10.34 -29.56
N PRO A 47 11.67 -10.23 -29.04
CA PRO A 47 12.22 -11.21 -28.11
C PRO A 47 11.43 -11.23 -26.79
N PRO A 48 11.38 -12.39 -26.10
CA PRO A 48 10.72 -12.49 -24.80
C PRO A 48 11.31 -11.50 -23.77
N LEU A 49 10.42 -10.88 -23.00
CA LEU A 49 10.79 -10.02 -21.88
C LEU A 49 10.90 -10.86 -20.60
N ALA A 50 12.11 -11.03 -20.07
CA ALA A 50 12.31 -11.75 -18.82
C ALA A 50 11.55 -11.09 -17.65
N GLY A 51 10.72 -11.88 -16.98
CA GLY A 51 9.83 -11.47 -15.89
C GLY A 51 8.57 -10.71 -16.35
N ASP A 52 8.44 -10.38 -17.64
CA ASP A 52 7.30 -9.69 -18.25
C ASP A 52 6.83 -8.40 -17.52
N GLY A 53 7.77 -7.66 -16.94
CA GLY A 53 7.49 -6.40 -16.24
C GLY A 53 6.91 -6.53 -14.83
N VAL A 54 7.04 -7.71 -14.21
CA VAL A 54 6.76 -7.92 -12.79
C VAL A 54 7.88 -8.72 -12.11
N VAL A 55 8.32 -8.25 -10.96
CA VAL A 55 9.22 -8.96 -10.05
C VAL A 55 8.40 -9.41 -8.85
N GLY A 56 8.59 -10.65 -8.40
CA GLY A 56 7.85 -11.14 -7.25
C GLY A 56 8.42 -12.43 -6.71
N GLY A 57 8.12 -12.69 -5.44
CA GLY A 57 8.75 -13.75 -4.68
C GLY A 57 8.40 -13.65 -3.21
N ILE A 58 9.19 -14.33 -2.38
CA ILE A 58 9.06 -14.33 -0.93
C ILE A 58 10.38 -13.84 -0.33
N GLY A 59 10.32 -12.94 0.63
CA GLY A 59 11.44 -12.55 1.48
C GLY A 59 10.99 -12.36 2.91
N GLN A 60 11.88 -11.90 3.80
CA GLN A 60 11.53 -11.58 5.17
C GLN A 60 11.49 -10.07 5.42
N ILE A 61 10.49 -9.61 6.16
CA ILE A 61 10.41 -8.26 6.70
C ILE A 61 10.45 -8.40 8.23
N ASP A 62 11.51 -7.89 8.85
CA ASP A 62 11.75 -8.01 10.29
C ASP A 62 11.66 -9.48 10.76
N GLY A 63 12.28 -10.38 9.99
CA GLY A 63 12.31 -11.83 10.21
C GLY A 63 11.04 -12.59 9.79
N ARG A 64 10.00 -11.91 9.31
CA ARG A 64 8.71 -12.52 8.97
C ARG A 64 8.54 -12.70 7.47
N PRO A 65 8.15 -13.89 6.98
CA PRO A 65 7.99 -14.14 5.55
C PRO A 65 6.84 -13.31 4.96
N VAL A 66 7.08 -12.64 3.83
CA VAL A 66 6.09 -11.78 3.13
C VAL A 66 6.23 -11.99 1.63
N VAL A 67 5.09 -12.12 0.94
CA VAL A 67 5.02 -12.22 -0.52
C VAL A 67 4.99 -10.81 -1.12
N VAL A 68 5.68 -10.59 -2.25
CA VAL A 68 5.57 -9.34 -3.02
C VAL A 68 5.16 -9.59 -4.47
N VAL A 69 4.35 -8.69 -4.99
CA VAL A 69 4.11 -8.47 -6.42
C VAL A 69 4.54 -7.04 -6.73
N ALA A 70 5.59 -6.86 -7.54
CA ALA A 70 6.17 -5.55 -7.80
C ALA A 70 6.28 -5.24 -9.29
N GLU A 71 5.69 -4.12 -9.70
CA GLU A 71 5.69 -3.67 -11.10
C GLU A 71 7.03 -3.03 -11.48
N ASP A 72 7.54 -3.40 -12.66
CA ASP A 72 8.74 -2.81 -13.25
C ASP A 72 8.35 -1.82 -14.34
N ALA A 73 8.19 -0.54 -13.97
CA ALA A 73 7.90 0.56 -14.89
C ALA A 73 8.88 0.66 -16.07
N THR A 74 10.11 0.16 -15.91
CA THR A 74 11.13 0.20 -16.98
C THR A 74 10.83 -0.80 -18.10
N VAL A 75 10.06 -1.86 -17.83
CA VAL A 75 9.68 -2.89 -18.82
C VAL A 75 8.27 -2.61 -19.32
N LYS A 76 8.16 -2.14 -20.58
CA LYS A 76 6.87 -1.78 -21.23
C LYS A 76 5.95 -0.94 -20.32
N GLY A 77 6.52 -0.03 -19.52
CA GLY A 77 5.74 0.85 -18.63
C GLY A 77 5.06 0.13 -17.46
N GLY A 78 5.56 -1.05 -17.05
CA GLY A 78 4.93 -1.88 -16.02
C GLY A 78 3.59 -2.49 -16.47
N SER A 79 3.28 -2.44 -17.77
CA SER A 79 2.02 -2.96 -18.31
C SER A 79 1.92 -4.48 -18.15
N ILE A 80 0.70 -4.95 -17.85
CA ILE A 80 0.39 -6.33 -17.51
C ILE A 80 0.19 -7.12 -18.80
N GLY A 81 1.20 -7.92 -19.15
CA GLY A 81 1.08 -8.96 -20.18
C GLY A 81 0.53 -10.26 -19.63
N HIS A 82 0.35 -11.25 -20.51
CA HIS A 82 -0.17 -12.56 -20.12
C HIS A 82 0.74 -13.32 -19.14
N VAL A 83 2.06 -13.25 -19.35
CA VAL A 83 3.02 -13.88 -18.43
C VAL A 83 3.07 -13.13 -17.11
N ASN A 84 2.98 -11.81 -17.13
CA ASN A 84 2.84 -10.96 -15.95
C ASN A 84 1.60 -11.37 -15.13
N ALA A 85 0.42 -11.42 -15.77
CA ALA A 85 -0.84 -11.83 -15.14
C ALA A 85 -0.74 -13.24 -14.52
N ALA A 86 -0.18 -14.20 -15.24
CA ALA A 86 0.03 -15.55 -14.72
C ALA A 86 0.97 -15.57 -13.50
N LYS A 87 2.05 -14.80 -13.54
CA LYS A 87 3.02 -14.67 -12.44
C LYS A 87 2.38 -13.99 -11.22
N ARG A 88 1.58 -12.95 -11.41
CA ARG A 88 0.78 -12.30 -10.35
C ARG A 88 -0.17 -13.27 -9.68
N ALA A 89 -1.03 -13.93 -10.46
CA ALA A 89 -1.98 -14.90 -9.95
C ALA A 89 -1.27 -16.02 -9.16
N ARG A 90 -0.10 -16.47 -9.63
CA ARG A 90 0.71 -17.46 -8.90
C ARG A 90 1.19 -16.94 -7.54
N LEU A 91 1.66 -15.70 -7.47
CA LEU A 91 2.18 -15.08 -6.24
C LEU A 91 1.05 -14.81 -5.24
N VAL A 92 -0.08 -14.27 -5.69
CA VAL A 92 -1.26 -14.08 -4.83
C VAL A 92 -1.76 -15.43 -4.30
N ARG A 93 -1.82 -16.46 -5.15
CA ARG A 93 -2.17 -17.82 -4.71
C ARG A 93 -1.18 -18.37 -3.68
N LEU A 94 0.12 -18.08 -3.82
CA LEU A 94 1.12 -18.46 -2.80
C LEU A 94 0.86 -17.80 -1.46
N ALA A 95 0.53 -16.50 -1.44
CA ALA A 95 0.17 -15.79 -0.23
C ALA A 95 -1.03 -16.43 0.47
N LEU A 96 -2.06 -16.83 -0.29
CA LEU A 96 -3.22 -17.55 0.24
C LEU A 96 -2.85 -18.95 0.79
N GLU A 97 -2.20 -19.79 -0.02
CA GLU A 97 -1.86 -21.17 0.32
C GLU A 97 -0.93 -21.26 1.53
N GLN A 98 0.03 -20.33 1.61
CA GLN A 98 1.04 -20.29 2.68
C GLN A 98 0.64 -19.39 3.86
N ARG A 99 -0.50 -18.70 3.78
CA ARG A 99 -0.99 -17.72 4.77
C ARG A 99 0.07 -16.67 5.12
N LEU A 100 0.62 -16.06 4.07
CA LEU A 100 1.64 -15.02 4.18
C LEU A 100 1.04 -13.64 3.83
N PRO A 101 1.44 -12.57 4.53
CA PRO A 101 1.12 -11.20 4.11
C PRO A 101 1.56 -10.94 2.67
N LEU A 102 0.84 -10.06 1.99
CA LEU A 102 1.07 -9.67 0.61
C LEU A 102 1.36 -8.18 0.52
N VAL A 103 2.47 -7.81 -0.13
CA VAL A 103 2.78 -6.43 -0.49
C VAL A 103 2.69 -6.25 -2.00
N LEU A 104 1.91 -5.27 -2.45
CA LEU A 104 1.80 -4.86 -3.84
C LEU A 104 2.62 -3.59 -4.04
N LEU A 105 3.65 -3.61 -4.88
CA LEU A 105 4.38 -2.42 -5.31
C LEU A 105 3.88 -2.01 -6.69
N LEU A 106 3.12 -0.92 -6.75
CA LEU A 106 2.37 -0.48 -7.92
C LEU A 106 3.06 0.72 -8.58
N ASP A 107 3.43 0.57 -9.84
CA ASP A 107 4.09 1.54 -10.72
C ASP A 107 4.00 1.04 -12.17
N GLY A 108 2.77 1.01 -12.70
CA GLY A 108 2.42 0.33 -13.94
C GLY A 108 1.18 0.90 -14.64
N ALA A 109 1.19 0.80 -15.97
CA ALA A 109 0.19 1.37 -16.86
C ALA A 109 -1.10 0.52 -17.01
N GLY A 110 -1.29 -0.51 -16.18
CA GLY A 110 -2.43 -1.43 -16.28
C GLY A 110 -2.29 -2.46 -17.41
N GLU A 111 -3.41 -2.92 -17.95
CA GLU A 111 -3.45 -3.93 -19.02
C GLU A 111 -2.65 -3.51 -20.25
N ARG A 112 -1.84 -4.45 -20.78
CA ARG A 112 -1.02 -4.18 -21.96
C ARG A 112 -1.90 -4.17 -23.21
N SER A 113 -1.90 -3.06 -23.93
CA SER A 113 -2.72 -2.87 -25.13
C SER A 113 -2.47 -3.90 -26.24
N SER A 114 -1.26 -4.47 -26.33
CA SER A 114 -0.93 -5.49 -27.32
C SER A 114 -1.46 -6.89 -26.98
N ASN A 115 -2.03 -7.12 -25.79
CA ASN A 115 -2.55 -8.43 -25.36
C ASN A 115 -3.61 -8.97 -26.35
N GLN A 116 -4.42 -8.10 -26.96
CA GLN A 116 -5.47 -8.51 -27.92
C GLN A 116 -4.93 -9.10 -29.22
N ALA A 117 -3.65 -8.85 -29.55
CA ALA A 117 -2.99 -9.42 -30.72
C ALA A 117 -2.28 -10.76 -30.41
N GLU A 118 -2.28 -11.20 -29.15
CA GLU A 118 -1.63 -12.45 -28.75
C GLU A 118 -2.50 -13.68 -29.08
N ARG A 119 -1.82 -14.77 -29.47
CA ARG A 119 -2.48 -16.03 -29.88
C ARG A 119 -3.27 -16.68 -28.74
N TYR A 120 -2.90 -16.43 -27.49
CA TYR A 120 -3.51 -17.02 -26.30
C TYR A 120 -4.01 -15.92 -25.36
N PRO A 121 -5.20 -15.32 -25.64
CA PRO A 121 -5.66 -14.11 -24.98
C PRO A 121 -6.03 -14.28 -23.49
N ASN A 122 -6.14 -15.53 -23.02
CA ASN A 122 -6.63 -15.84 -21.68
C ASN A 122 -5.45 -16.06 -20.74
N SER A 123 -5.37 -15.24 -19.69
CA SER A 123 -4.49 -15.43 -18.54
C SER A 123 -5.31 -15.46 -17.26
N PRO A 124 -4.89 -16.22 -16.23
CA PRO A 124 -5.58 -16.20 -14.96
C PRO A 124 -5.51 -14.79 -14.36
N GLY A 125 -6.65 -14.28 -13.90
CA GLY A 125 -6.72 -13.03 -13.14
C GLY A 125 -6.35 -13.24 -11.68
N ASP A 126 -5.82 -12.20 -11.04
CA ASP A 126 -5.49 -12.16 -9.62
C ASP A 126 -6.59 -11.48 -8.77
N LEU A 127 -7.55 -10.74 -9.37
CA LEU A 127 -8.59 -10.02 -8.62
C LEU A 127 -9.45 -10.91 -7.72
N GLN A 128 -9.92 -12.07 -8.23
CA GLN A 128 -10.68 -13.01 -7.39
C GLN A 128 -9.81 -13.57 -6.26
N LEU A 129 -8.53 -13.87 -6.53
CA LEU A 129 -7.62 -14.35 -5.51
C LEU A 129 -7.36 -13.27 -4.45
N LEU A 130 -7.19 -12.01 -4.84
CA LEU A 130 -7.04 -10.88 -3.91
C LEU A 130 -8.28 -10.73 -3.02
N ALA A 131 -9.48 -10.87 -3.59
CA ALA A 131 -10.73 -10.91 -2.82
C ALA A 131 -10.74 -12.07 -1.81
N ASP A 132 -10.28 -13.26 -2.23
CA ASP A 132 -10.21 -14.44 -1.34
C ASP A 132 -9.15 -14.29 -0.23
N LEU A 133 -8.14 -13.43 -0.40
CA LEU A 133 -7.15 -13.11 0.64
C LEU A 133 -7.68 -12.15 1.72
N GLN A 134 -8.68 -11.31 1.42
CA GLN A 134 -9.16 -10.30 2.35
C GLN A 134 -9.62 -10.95 3.66
N GLY A 135 -9.16 -10.39 4.78
CA GLY A 135 -9.42 -10.94 6.11
C GLY A 135 -8.73 -12.28 6.41
N GLN A 136 -7.91 -12.83 5.50
CA GLN A 136 -7.09 -14.02 5.75
C GLN A 136 -5.65 -13.67 6.12
N VAL A 137 -5.05 -12.72 5.40
CA VAL A 137 -3.66 -12.25 5.58
C VAL A 137 -3.62 -10.73 5.40
N PRO A 138 -2.67 -10.01 6.04
CA PRO A 138 -2.49 -8.59 5.78
C PRO A 138 -2.08 -8.32 4.32
N ILE A 139 -2.75 -7.37 3.66
CA ILE A 139 -2.46 -6.91 2.31
C ILE A 139 -2.11 -5.43 2.36
N ILE A 140 -0.95 -5.05 1.82
CA ILE A 140 -0.52 -3.64 1.71
C ILE A 140 -0.31 -3.30 0.24
N ALA A 141 -0.83 -2.14 -0.19
CA ALA A 141 -0.53 -1.57 -1.50
C ALA A 141 0.33 -0.32 -1.34
N LEU A 142 1.51 -0.34 -1.95
CA LEU A 142 2.40 0.81 -2.06
C LEU A 142 2.32 1.33 -3.50
N VAL A 143 1.68 2.49 -3.69
CA VAL A 143 1.63 3.17 -4.98
C VAL A 143 2.83 4.10 -5.07
N LEU A 144 3.85 3.69 -5.83
CA LEU A 144 5.17 4.34 -5.90
C LEU A 144 5.40 5.05 -7.24
N GLY A 145 4.34 5.20 -8.02
CA GLY A 145 4.37 5.87 -9.30
C GLY A 145 2.97 5.98 -9.90
N VAL A 146 2.83 5.74 -11.20
CA VAL A 146 1.50 5.75 -11.83
C VAL A 146 0.91 4.36 -11.74
N SER A 147 -0.28 4.22 -11.16
CA SER A 147 -1.04 2.97 -11.13
C SER A 147 -2.38 3.16 -11.84
N ALA A 148 -2.56 2.48 -12.96
CA ALA A 148 -3.74 2.64 -13.81
C ALA A 148 -4.53 1.33 -13.97
N GLY A 149 -5.87 1.45 -14.02
CA GLY A 149 -6.76 0.33 -14.34
C GLY A 149 -6.60 -0.83 -13.38
N HIS A 150 -6.12 -1.97 -13.88
CA HIS A 150 -5.98 -3.21 -13.09
C HIS A 150 -5.11 -3.04 -11.84
N GLY A 151 -3.97 -2.36 -11.93
CA GLY A 151 -3.10 -2.12 -10.77
C GLY A 151 -3.81 -1.27 -9.69
N ALA A 152 -4.56 -0.25 -10.13
CA ALA A 152 -5.37 0.57 -9.24
C ALA A 152 -6.50 -0.23 -8.57
N LEU A 153 -7.15 -1.15 -9.31
CA LEU A 153 -8.17 -2.04 -8.76
C LEU A 153 -7.59 -3.03 -7.74
N CYS A 154 -6.37 -3.55 -7.98
CA CYS A 154 -5.69 -4.42 -7.02
C CYS A 154 -5.44 -3.72 -5.68
N ALA A 155 -5.10 -2.42 -5.72
CA ALA A 155 -4.87 -1.63 -4.50
C ALA A 155 -6.11 -1.58 -3.59
N LEU A 156 -7.32 -1.57 -4.17
CA LEU A 156 -8.58 -1.49 -3.42
C LEU A 156 -8.89 -2.75 -2.60
N PHE A 157 -8.15 -3.84 -2.79
CA PHE A 157 -8.24 -5.02 -1.95
C PHE A 157 -7.32 -4.96 -0.72
N ALA A 158 -6.42 -3.97 -0.64
CA ALA A 158 -5.45 -3.86 0.45
C ALA A 158 -6.08 -3.31 1.74
N ASP A 159 -5.61 -3.82 2.88
CA ASP A 159 -5.97 -3.32 4.21
C ASP A 159 -5.31 -1.95 4.49
N LEU A 160 -4.19 -1.68 3.83
CA LEU A 160 -3.51 -0.38 3.88
C LEU A 160 -3.00 0.01 2.49
N ILE A 161 -3.35 1.23 2.07
CA ILE A 161 -2.93 1.83 0.80
C ILE A 161 -2.07 3.05 1.13
N ILE A 162 -0.79 2.98 0.79
CA ILE A 162 0.17 4.07 0.98
C ILE A 162 0.58 4.59 -0.40
N MET A 163 0.41 5.89 -0.63
CA MET A 163 0.85 6.53 -1.88
C MET A 163 2.08 7.41 -1.64
N ALA A 164 3.11 7.29 -2.47
CA ALA A 164 4.15 8.31 -2.51
C ALA A 164 3.54 9.65 -2.97
N GLU A 165 4.03 10.78 -2.46
CA GLU A 165 3.45 12.10 -2.78
C GLU A 165 3.37 12.41 -4.28
N ASP A 166 4.35 11.94 -5.07
CA ASP A 166 4.42 12.13 -6.51
C ASP A 166 3.75 11.01 -7.32
N ALA A 167 3.08 10.06 -6.64
CA ALA A 167 2.32 8.98 -7.25
C ALA A 167 0.94 9.44 -7.73
N ALA A 168 0.35 8.66 -8.63
CA ALA A 168 -1.02 8.86 -9.08
C ALA A 168 -1.72 7.52 -9.30
N MET A 169 -3.01 7.44 -8.96
CA MET A 169 -3.80 6.22 -9.08
C MET A 169 -5.17 6.53 -9.71
N PHE A 170 -5.61 5.75 -10.68
CA PHE A 170 -6.91 5.95 -11.32
C PHE A 170 -7.38 4.72 -12.09
N SER A 171 -8.70 4.54 -12.23
CA SER A 171 -9.28 3.45 -13.03
C SER A 171 -9.05 3.65 -14.54
N ALA A 172 -9.12 4.89 -15.01
CA ALA A 172 -8.91 5.27 -16.41
C ALA A 172 -7.89 6.41 -16.48
N GLY A 173 -6.83 6.24 -17.27
CA GLY A 173 -5.77 7.25 -17.37
C GLY A 173 -6.11 8.45 -18.26
N PRO A 174 -5.28 9.51 -18.21
CA PRO A 174 -5.47 10.71 -19.01
C PRO A 174 -5.74 10.52 -20.51
N PRO A 175 -5.07 9.59 -21.23
CA PRO A 175 -5.37 9.38 -22.64
C PRO A 175 -6.81 8.91 -22.88
N LEU A 176 -7.36 8.09 -21.97
CA LEU A 176 -8.72 7.58 -22.08
C LEU A 176 -9.74 8.67 -21.72
N VAL A 177 -9.44 9.51 -20.71
CA VAL A 177 -10.27 10.68 -20.36
C VAL A 177 -10.37 11.64 -21.53
N LYS A 178 -9.25 11.93 -22.20
CA LYS A 178 -9.23 12.79 -23.40
C LYS A 178 -10.05 12.17 -24.53
N ALA A 179 -9.86 10.88 -24.82
CA ALA A 179 -10.57 10.21 -25.89
C ALA A 179 -12.09 10.14 -25.66
N ALA A 180 -12.52 9.90 -24.41
CA ALA A 180 -13.93 9.72 -24.08
C ALA A 180 -14.68 11.04 -23.82
N LEU A 181 -14.03 12.02 -23.17
CA LEU A 181 -14.69 13.23 -22.67
C LEU A 181 -14.16 14.53 -23.31
N GLY A 182 -13.13 14.45 -24.16
CA GLY A 182 -12.50 15.62 -24.78
C GLY A 182 -11.73 16.52 -23.80
N ARG A 183 -11.51 16.06 -22.55
CA ARG A 183 -10.82 16.83 -21.51
C ARG A 183 -9.35 16.43 -21.42
N GLU A 184 -8.47 17.42 -21.46
CA GLU A 184 -7.06 17.22 -21.14
C GLU A 184 -6.87 17.37 -19.64
N VAL A 185 -6.36 16.30 -19.00
CA VAL A 185 -6.03 16.26 -17.58
C VAL A 185 -4.67 15.61 -17.44
N THR A 186 -3.94 15.96 -16.39
CA THR A 186 -2.70 15.28 -16.00
C THR A 186 -3.03 14.10 -15.07
N ALA A 187 -2.06 13.19 -14.89
CA ALA A 187 -2.20 12.10 -13.93
C ALA A 187 -2.41 12.62 -12.49
N GLN A 188 -1.74 13.72 -12.12
CA GLN A 188 -1.83 14.32 -10.80
C GLN A 188 -3.19 15.01 -10.56
N GLU A 189 -3.74 15.69 -11.56
CA GLU A 189 -5.10 16.25 -11.46
C GLU A 189 -6.17 15.17 -11.37
N LEU A 190 -5.91 14.00 -11.94
CA LEU A 190 -6.89 12.91 -12.00
C LEU A 190 -6.93 12.06 -10.72
N GLY A 191 -5.79 11.82 -10.09
CA GLY A 191 -5.69 10.89 -8.96
C GLY A 191 -4.41 11.01 -8.17
N SER A 192 -4.02 12.23 -7.77
CA SER A 192 -2.87 12.45 -6.89
C SER A 192 -3.04 11.81 -5.52
N ALA A 193 -1.92 11.54 -4.86
CA ALA A 193 -1.87 11.10 -3.47
C ALA A 193 -2.66 12.04 -2.53
N HIS A 194 -2.52 13.37 -2.73
CA HIS A 194 -3.23 14.37 -1.93
C HIS A 194 -4.77 14.28 -2.09
N LEU A 195 -5.25 14.16 -3.32
CA LEU A 195 -6.67 13.98 -3.60
C LEU A 195 -7.19 12.71 -2.93
N HIS A 196 -6.41 11.62 -3.02
CA HIS A 196 -6.81 10.35 -2.45
C HIS A 196 -6.82 10.32 -0.92
N ALA A 197 -5.87 11.01 -0.27
CA ALA A 197 -5.73 11.02 1.18
C ALA A 197 -6.61 12.07 1.90
N SER A 198 -7.15 13.06 1.19
CA SER A 198 -7.94 14.15 1.79
C SER A 198 -9.38 14.26 1.30
N ALA A 199 -9.65 13.91 0.04
CA ALA A 199 -10.97 14.11 -0.56
C ALA A 199 -11.70 12.80 -0.83
N SER A 200 -11.06 11.84 -1.53
CA SER A 200 -11.75 10.59 -1.91
C SER A 200 -11.71 9.50 -0.84
N GLY A 201 -10.78 9.58 0.13
CA GLY A 201 -10.56 8.54 1.14
C GLY A 201 -9.89 7.26 0.63
N VAL A 202 -9.54 7.15 -0.65
CA VAL A 202 -8.95 5.93 -1.23
C VAL A 202 -7.54 5.63 -0.69
N ALA A 203 -6.72 6.65 -0.46
CA ALA A 203 -5.39 6.43 0.13
C ALA A 203 -5.49 6.55 1.64
N HIS A 204 -4.91 5.57 2.36
CA HIS A 204 -4.87 5.59 3.80
C HIS A 204 -3.80 6.55 4.30
N ASN A 205 -2.60 6.46 3.74
CA ASN A 205 -1.46 7.27 4.13
C ASN A 205 -0.69 7.75 2.89
N THR A 206 0.07 8.82 3.06
CA THR A 206 1.00 9.33 2.04
C THR A 206 2.42 9.33 2.59
N GLY A 207 3.38 8.92 1.77
CA GLY A 207 4.80 8.96 2.12
C GLY A 207 5.53 10.06 1.34
N THR A 208 6.36 10.81 2.05
CA THR A 208 7.21 11.89 1.47
C THR A 208 8.34 11.34 0.60
N SER A 209 8.65 10.05 0.75
CA SER A 209 9.62 9.30 -0.03
C SER A 209 9.21 7.82 -0.12
N GLU A 210 9.82 7.06 -1.03
CA GLU A 210 9.58 5.61 -1.07
C GLU A 210 10.05 4.92 0.22
N GLN A 211 11.11 5.42 0.86
CA GLN A 211 11.60 4.92 2.15
C GLN A 211 10.57 5.12 3.27
N ASP A 212 9.91 6.26 3.29
CA ASP A 212 8.83 6.57 4.23
C ASP A 212 7.65 5.61 4.02
N CYS A 213 7.27 5.34 2.76
CA CYS A 213 6.29 4.31 2.43
C CYS A 213 6.69 2.93 2.94
N PHE A 214 7.95 2.52 2.78
CA PHE A 214 8.43 1.24 3.29
C PHE A 214 8.42 1.18 4.82
N ALA A 215 8.84 2.25 5.49
CA ALA A 215 8.83 2.34 6.95
C ALA A 215 7.42 2.18 7.52
N MET A 216 6.42 2.87 6.94
CA MET A 216 5.02 2.71 7.31
C MET A 216 4.51 1.27 7.06
N ALA A 217 4.88 0.65 5.94
CA ALA A 217 4.49 -0.73 5.62
C ALA A 217 5.08 -1.74 6.63
N ARG A 218 6.36 -1.60 6.98
CA ARG A 218 7.03 -2.42 8.00
C ARG A 218 6.37 -2.22 9.36
N HIS A 219 6.11 -0.97 9.74
CA HIS A 219 5.47 -0.64 11.00
C HIS A 219 4.06 -1.24 11.11
N PHE A 220 3.24 -1.10 10.06
CA PHE A 220 1.91 -1.72 9.99
C PHE A 220 1.97 -3.24 10.14
N LEU A 221 2.85 -3.91 9.39
CA LEU A 221 3.04 -5.36 9.52
C LEU A 221 3.46 -5.75 10.93
N SER A 222 4.32 -4.97 11.59
CA SER A 222 4.75 -5.22 12.96
C SER A 222 3.60 -5.23 13.99
N LEU A 223 2.48 -4.57 13.68
CA LEU A 223 1.30 -4.47 14.54
C LEU A 223 0.28 -5.60 14.29
N LEU A 224 0.42 -6.32 13.16
CA LEU A 224 -0.53 -7.35 12.74
C LEU A 224 0.02 -8.78 12.89
N PRO A 225 -0.84 -9.77 13.17
CA PRO A 225 -0.45 -11.18 13.06
C PRO A 225 -0.09 -11.55 11.62
N GLN A 226 0.60 -12.68 11.45
CA GLN A 226 0.96 -13.20 10.12
C GLN A 226 -0.26 -13.48 9.22
N HIS A 227 -1.35 -13.91 9.85
CA HIS A 227 -2.62 -14.26 9.22
C HIS A 227 -3.72 -14.27 10.29
N ALA A 228 -4.99 -14.35 9.89
CA ALA A 228 -6.15 -14.21 10.78
C ALA A 228 -6.20 -15.19 11.98
N ARG A 229 -5.60 -16.38 11.82
CA ARG A 229 -5.51 -17.40 12.88
C ARG A 229 -4.21 -17.40 13.70
N ALA A 230 -3.31 -16.45 13.44
CA ALA A 230 -2.03 -16.37 14.13
C ALA A 230 -2.15 -15.50 15.38
N THR A 231 -1.22 -15.68 16.32
CA THR A 231 -1.12 -14.84 17.50
C THR A 231 -0.64 -13.44 17.13
N VAL A 232 -1.19 -12.44 17.80
CA VAL A 232 -0.77 -11.05 17.67
C VAL A 232 0.67 -10.88 18.19
N PRO A 233 1.54 -10.11 17.51
CA PRO A 233 2.92 -9.90 17.95
C PRO A 233 2.98 -9.04 19.22
N LEU A 234 3.31 -9.65 20.37
CA LEU A 234 3.46 -8.95 21.66
C LEU A 234 4.90 -8.46 21.87
N THR A 235 5.04 -7.27 22.47
CA THR A 235 6.33 -6.63 22.80
C THR A 235 6.40 -6.22 24.28
N ARG A 236 5.74 -6.98 25.17
CA ARG A 236 5.53 -6.64 26.60
C ARG A 236 6.82 -6.45 27.41
N GLU A 237 7.94 -6.97 26.93
CA GLU A 237 9.22 -6.86 27.62
C GLU A 237 10.00 -5.57 27.29
N GLN A 238 9.52 -4.76 26.35
CA GLN A 238 10.19 -3.52 25.98
C GLN A 238 9.97 -2.43 27.06
N PRO A 239 10.95 -1.51 27.27
CA PRO A 239 10.83 -0.45 28.26
C PRO A 239 9.61 0.46 28.08
N ASN A 240 9.18 0.67 26.82
CA ASN A 240 8.00 1.47 26.48
C ASN A 240 6.67 0.83 26.91
N ALA A 241 6.65 -0.47 27.24
CA ALA A 241 5.47 -1.20 27.69
C ALA A 241 5.26 -1.17 29.22
N ALA A 242 6.15 -0.51 29.97
CA ALA A 242 6.07 -0.46 31.42
C ALA A 242 4.86 0.35 31.93
N MET A 243 4.32 -0.06 33.09
CA MET A 243 3.26 0.69 33.76
C MET A 243 3.73 2.09 34.12
N ARG A 244 2.91 3.10 33.80
CA ARG A 244 3.21 4.52 34.04
C ARG A 244 1.96 5.28 34.43
N ARG A 245 2.15 6.39 35.16
CA ARG A 245 1.08 7.36 35.44
C ARG A 245 0.94 8.32 34.27
N LEU A 246 -0.29 8.73 33.98
CA LEU A 246 -0.64 9.64 32.88
C LEU A 246 -1.23 10.95 33.41
N ASP A 247 -0.62 11.53 34.44
CA ASP A 247 -1.15 12.73 35.09
C ASP A 247 -1.29 13.93 34.12
N ALA A 248 -0.45 14.00 33.08
CA ALA A 248 -0.52 15.01 32.03
C ALA A 248 -1.86 15.05 31.27
N LEU A 249 -2.65 13.98 31.29
CA LEU A 249 -3.99 13.97 30.68
C LEU A 249 -4.95 14.95 31.38
N LEU A 250 -4.71 15.27 32.66
CA LEU A 250 -5.51 16.23 33.42
C LEU A 250 -5.32 17.66 32.90
N ASP A 251 -4.19 17.95 32.25
CA ASP A 251 -3.91 19.24 31.63
C ASP A 251 -4.40 19.30 30.16
N ILE A 252 -4.42 18.15 29.48
CA ILE A 252 -4.83 18.05 28.06
C ILE A 252 -6.36 18.08 27.92
N ILE A 253 -7.10 17.36 28.79
CA ILE A 253 -8.56 17.25 28.70
C ILE A 253 -9.21 18.34 29.56
N PRO A 254 -9.87 19.35 28.96
CA PRO A 254 -10.47 20.43 29.71
C PRO A 254 -11.61 19.93 30.60
N THR A 255 -11.75 20.52 31.78
CA THR A 255 -12.87 20.24 32.69
C THR A 255 -14.20 20.82 32.18
N ARG A 256 -14.14 21.83 31.31
CA ARG A 256 -15.30 22.45 30.69
C ARG A 256 -15.69 21.73 29.41
N THR A 257 -16.97 21.37 29.29
CA THR A 257 -17.51 20.62 28.15
C THR A 257 -17.61 21.43 26.85
N ASP A 258 -17.46 22.75 26.91
CA ASP A 258 -17.50 23.66 25.75
C ASP A 258 -16.10 23.97 25.18
N GLN A 259 -15.04 23.39 25.75
CA GLN A 259 -13.67 23.57 25.30
C GLN A 259 -13.19 22.30 24.57
N ALA A 260 -12.73 22.50 23.33
CA ALA A 260 -12.13 21.42 22.54
C ALA A 260 -10.66 21.19 22.94
N TYR A 261 -10.16 20.01 22.63
CA TYR A 261 -8.76 19.61 22.76
C TYR A 261 -8.36 18.74 21.58
N ASP A 262 -7.06 18.60 21.34
CA ASP A 262 -6.56 17.68 20.32
C ASP A 262 -6.46 16.26 20.89
N MET A 263 -7.32 15.37 20.41
CA MET A 263 -7.28 13.96 20.81
C MET A 263 -5.94 13.28 20.47
N ARG A 264 -5.14 13.80 19.53
CA ARG A 264 -3.80 13.27 19.25
C ARG A 264 -2.84 13.45 20.40
N GLU A 265 -2.97 14.52 21.19
CA GLU A 265 -2.14 14.73 22.39
C GLU A 265 -2.46 13.66 23.45
N VAL A 266 -3.74 13.33 23.62
CA VAL A 266 -4.19 12.23 24.49
C VAL A 266 -3.62 10.90 24.00
N LEU A 267 -3.72 10.60 22.70
CA LEU A 267 -3.21 9.36 22.13
C LEU A 267 -1.69 9.25 22.27
N ALA A 268 -0.94 10.31 21.99
CA ALA A 268 0.52 10.35 22.16
C ALA A 268 0.93 10.13 23.63
N ALA A 269 0.14 10.63 24.58
CA ALA A 269 0.36 10.37 26.00
C ALA A 269 -0.04 8.95 26.40
N LEU A 270 -1.02 8.31 25.77
CA LEU A 270 -1.59 7.02 26.16
C LEU A 270 -0.83 5.81 25.60
N VAL A 271 -0.51 5.84 24.31
CA VAL A 271 0.10 4.69 23.61
C VAL A 271 1.58 4.54 23.92
N ASP A 272 2.13 3.36 23.66
CA ASP A 272 3.57 3.11 23.79
C ASP A 272 4.33 4.00 22.78
N ALA A 273 5.47 4.55 23.19
CA ALA A 273 6.26 5.46 22.38
C ALA A 273 6.63 4.85 21.01
N ASP A 274 6.57 5.67 19.96
CA ASP A 274 6.88 5.34 18.57
C ASP A 274 6.00 4.22 17.96
N THR A 275 4.82 3.96 18.53
CA THR A 275 3.91 2.92 18.02
C THR A 275 2.70 3.44 17.26
N LEU A 276 2.34 4.71 17.43
CA LEU A 276 1.14 5.29 16.80
C LEU A 276 1.30 5.41 15.29
N LEU A 277 0.45 4.71 14.55
CA LEU A 277 0.27 4.81 13.10
C LEU A 277 -1.15 5.27 12.82
N GLU A 278 -1.34 6.59 12.69
CA GLU A 278 -2.63 7.15 12.29
C GLU A 278 -2.94 6.80 10.83
N THR A 279 -4.16 6.32 10.57
CA THR A 279 -4.66 6.04 9.22
C THR A 279 -5.63 7.13 8.78
N GLN A 280 -5.53 7.52 7.51
CA GLN A 280 -6.34 8.58 6.89
C GLN A 280 -6.36 9.90 7.68
N PRO A 281 -5.20 10.50 8.06
CA PRO A 281 -5.19 11.73 8.86
C PRO A 281 -5.85 12.93 8.15
N GLY A 282 -5.89 12.90 6.82
CA GLY A 282 -6.48 13.96 5.98
C GLY A 282 -7.98 13.79 5.67
N TYR A 283 -8.55 12.60 5.88
CA TYR A 283 -9.92 12.25 5.50
C TYR A 283 -10.75 11.88 6.74
N GLY A 284 -12.05 12.24 6.74
CA GLY A 284 -12.93 11.97 7.88
C GLY A 284 -12.40 12.55 9.22
N ARG A 285 -11.80 13.74 9.18
CA ARG A 285 -10.93 14.32 10.24
C ARG A 285 -11.58 14.51 11.62
N THR A 286 -12.90 14.35 11.74
CA THR A 286 -13.60 14.38 13.03
C THR A 286 -13.46 13.07 13.82
N VAL A 287 -12.93 12.02 13.18
CA VAL A 287 -12.57 10.74 13.78
C VAL A 287 -11.13 10.39 13.45
N ILE A 288 -10.40 9.95 14.47
CA ILE A 288 -9.06 9.39 14.38
C ILE A 288 -9.19 7.87 14.39
N THR A 289 -8.59 7.24 13.39
CA THR A 289 -8.32 5.79 13.34
C THR A 289 -6.82 5.61 13.37
N ALA A 290 -6.32 4.69 14.19
CA ALA A 290 -4.88 4.44 14.26
C ALA A 290 -4.60 3.02 14.74
N PHE A 291 -3.45 2.48 14.34
CA PHE A 291 -2.85 1.33 15.01
C PHE A 291 -1.82 1.80 16.03
N ALA A 292 -1.72 1.12 17.17
CA ALA A 292 -0.73 1.43 18.18
C ALA A 292 -0.44 0.21 19.05
N ARG A 293 0.42 0.37 20.06
CA ARG A 293 0.56 -0.58 21.16
C ARG A 293 0.24 0.11 22.48
N ILE A 294 -0.34 -0.64 23.41
CA ILE A 294 -0.48 -0.25 24.81
C ILE A 294 0.03 -1.42 25.66
N GLY A 295 1.06 -1.17 26.47
CA GLY A 295 1.68 -2.21 27.29
C GLY A 295 2.20 -3.36 26.43
N GLY A 296 2.80 -3.04 25.28
CA GLY A 296 3.35 -4.00 24.31
C GLY A 296 2.29 -4.82 23.56
N THR A 297 1.01 -4.51 23.69
CA THR A 297 -0.09 -5.23 23.01
C THR A 297 -0.64 -4.36 21.89
N PRO A 298 -0.65 -4.82 20.62
CA PRO A 298 -1.25 -4.08 19.51
C PRO A 298 -2.74 -3.81 19.75
N CYS A 299 -3.19 -2.62 19.37
CA CYS A 299 -4.58 -2.23 19.41
C CYS A 299 -4.94 -1.34 18.21
N LEU A 300 -6.21 -1.38 17.84
CA LEU A 300 -6.84 -0.38 16.98
C LEU A 300 -7.44 0.72 17.87
N VAL A 301 -7.21 1.96 17.49
CA VAL A 301 -7.77 3.16 18.13
C VAL A 301 -8.86 3.70 17.22
N LEU A 302 -10.02 3.98 17.80
CA LEU A 302 -11.10 4.75 17.19
C LEU A 302 -11.48 5.84 18.19
N ALA A 303 -11.25 7.11 17.85
CA ALA A 303 -11.48 8.22 18.76
C ALA A 303 -12.06 9.44 18.03
N ASN A 304 -13.05 10.11 18.64
CA ASN A 304 -13.51 11.41 18.15
C ASN A 304 -12.41 12.45 18.30
N GLN A 305 -12.39 13.44 17.41
CA GLN A 305 -11.49 14.60 17.45
C GLN A 305 -12.30 15.86 17.77
N PRO A 306 -12.43 16.26 19.06
CA PRO A 306 -13.20 17.43 19.46
C PRO A 306 -12.75 18.73 18.79
N ALA A 307 -11.46 18.87 18.49
CA ALA A 307 -10.91 20.04 17.80
C ALA A 307 -11.41 20.22 16.35
N VAL A 308 -12.08 19.22 15.77
CA VAL A 308 -12.61 19.26 14.41
C VAL A 308 -14.12 19.00 14.45
N LEU A 309 -14.93 20.02 14.10
CA LEU A 309 -16.39 19.96 14.11
C LEU A 309 -16.97 19.37 15.41
N ALA A 310 -16.37 19.70 16.57
CA ALA A 310 -16.75 19.17 17.88
C ALA A 310 -16.76 17.63 17.96
N GLY A 311 -16.00 16.93 17.11
CA GLY A 311 -15.95 15.47 17.05
C GLY A 311 -17.21 14.82 16.46
N ALA A 312 -18.06 15.58 15.77
CA ALA A 312 -19.28 15.06 15.15
C ALA A 312 -18.97 14.00 14.09
N ILE A 313 -19.75 12.93 14.04
CA ILE A 313 -19.61 11.88 13.01
C ILE A 313 -20.18 12.39 11.69
N THR A 314 -19.31 12.75 10.75
CA THR A 314 -19.70 13.07 9.36
C THR A 314 -19.83 11.81 8.52
N ARG A 315 -20.29 11.95 7.28
CA ARG A 315 -20.31 10.84 6.32
C ARG A 315 -18.92 10.25 6.12
N GLU A 316 -17.92 11.10 5.87
CA GLU A 316 -16.54 10.70 5.62
C GLU A 316 -15.93 10.03 6.86
N ALA A 317 -16.25 10.55 8.05
CA ALA A 317 -15.80 9.96 9.31
C ALA A 317 -16.43 8.59 9.57
N ALA A 318 -17.71 8.41 9.21
CA ALA A 318 -18.38 7.11 9.28
C ALA A 318 -17.78 6.11 8.29
N GLU A 319 -17.59 6.51 7.02
CA GLU A 319 -16.95 5.67 5.99
C GLU A 319 -15.54 5.23 6.45
N LYS A 320 -14.73 6.18 6.95
CA LYS A 320 -13.41 5.91 7.56
C LYS A 320 -13.45 4.94 8.73
N ALA A 321 -14.40 5.10 9.66
CA ALA A 321 -14.47 4.27 10.87
C ALA A 321 -14.92 2.83 10.62
N THR A 322 -15.61 2.57 9.50
CA THR A 322 -16.13 1.24 9.15
C THR A 322 -15.21 0.39 8.28
N HIS A 323 -14.20 1.02 7.68
CA HIS A 323 -13.17 0.34 6.89
C HIS A 323 -12.15 -0.34 7.82
#